data_AF-A0A5C8B9Q6-F1
#
_entry.id   AF-A0A5C8B9Q6-F1
#
_cell.length_a   1.000
_cell.length_b   1.000
_cell.length_c   1.000
_cell.angle_alpha   90.00
_cell.angle_beta   90.00
_cell.angle_gamma   90.00
#
_symmetry.space_group_name_H-M   'P 1'
#
loop_
_entity.id
_entity.type
_entity.pdbx_description
1 polymer ?
#
loop_
_entity_poly.entity_id
_entity_poly.type
_entity_poly.pdbx_seq_one_letter_code
_entity_poly.pdbx_strand_id
1 'polypeptide(L)' 'MSPDEYCQQKAAASGSSFYYSFLFLPQEKRKAITALYAFCREVDDVVDDCTDDHVARTKLVWWRKEVQ' A
#
# COMPACT_ATOMS: atom_id res chain seq x y z
N MET A 1 0.68 -10.66 12.90
CA MET A 1 -0.22 -10.08 11.89
C MET A 1 0.02 -10.83 10.59
N SER A 2 -1.03 -11.28 9.93
CA SER A 2 -0.96 -11.88 8.60
C SER A 2 -0.76 -10.81 7.52
N PRO A 3 -0.24 -11.17 6.32
CA PRO A 3 -0.11 -10.22 5.22
C PRO A 3 -1.43 -9.55 4.83
N ASP A 4 -2.53 -10.30 4.84
CA ASP A 4 -3.88 -9.78 4.55
C ASP A 4 -4.31 -8.71 5.56
N GLU A 5 -4.08 -8.97 6.86
CA GLU A 5 -4.41 -8.02 7.93
C GLU A 5 -3.59 -6.73 7.81
N TYR A 6 -2.30 -6.84 7.47
CA TYR A 6 -1.44 -5.68 7.23
C TYR A 6 -1.96 -4.82 6.09
N CYS A 7 -2.24 -5.44 4.94
CA CYS A 7 -2.73 -4.75 3.76
C CYS A 7 -4.06 -4.06 4.06
N GLN A 8 -4.95 -4.73 4.80
CA GLN A 8 -6.23 -4.15 5.21
C GLN A 8 -6.04 -2.93 6.11
N GLN A 9 -5.14 -2.99 7.10
CA GLN A 9 -4.87 -1.87 8.00
C GLN A 9 -4.27 -0.67 7.25
N LYS A 10 -3.27 -0.91 6.40
CA LYS A 10 -2.64 0.14 5.59
C LYS A 10 -3.64 0.81 4.65
N ALA A 11 -4.47 0.01 3.97
CA ALA A 11 -5.48 0.51 3.05
C ALA A 11 -6.58 1.32 3.79
N ALA A 12 -7.05 0.83 4.94
CA ALA A 12 -8.06 1.50 5.76
C ALA A 12 -7.54 2.84 6.32
N ALA A 13 -6.27 2.89 6.74
CA ALA A 13 -5.65 4.09 7.28
C ALA A 13 -5.60 5.26 6.29
N SER A 14 -5.66 5.00 4.98
CA SER A 14 -5.71 6.06 3.96
C SER A 14 -6.97 6.93 4.03
N GLY A 15 -8.06 6.47 4.67
CA GLY A 15 -9.33 7.19 4.75
C GLY A 15 -10.02 7.42 3.38
N SER A 16 -9.49 6.83 2.31
CA SER A 16 -9.91 7.07 0.93
C SER A 16 -11.22 6.36 0.59
N SER A 17 -12.06 7.00 -0.23
CA SER A 17 -13.28 6.39 -0.79
C SER A 17 -12.98 5.12 -1.60
N PHE A 18 -11.77 5.00 -2.16
CA PHE A 18 -11.32 3.81 -2.88
C PHE A 18 -11.34 2.55 -2.00
N TYR A 19 -10.81 2.61 -0.77
CA TYR A 19 -10.79 1.45 0.13
C TYR A 19 -12.20 0.90 0.39
N TYR A 20 -13.16 1.78 0.64
CA TYR A 20 -14.55 1.38 0.88
C TYR A 20 -15.21 0.77 -0.36
N SER A 21 -14.83 1.20 -1.57
CA SER A 21 -15.34 0.60 -2.81
C SER A 21 -14.95 -0.88 -2.95
N PHE A 22 -13.81 -1.30 -2.37
CA PHE A 22 -13.34 -2.69 -2.45
C PHE A 22 -14.20 -3.66 -1.62
N LEU A 23 -14.92 -3.16 -0.61
CA LEU A 23 -15.78 -3.97 0.26
C LEU A 23 -16.97 -4.61 -0.48
N PHE A 24 -17.24 -4.18 -1.71
CA PHE A 24 -18.29 -4.77 -2.56
C PHE A 24 -17.76 -5.87 -3.50
N LEU A 25 -16.45 -6.09 -3.54
CA LEU A 25 -15.85 -7.14 -4.37
C LEU A 25 -15.94 -8.52 -3.71
N PRO A 26 -16.00 -9.61 -4.50
CA PRO A 26 -15.80 -10.97 -4.01
C PRO A 26 -14.49 -11.10 -3.22
N GLN A 27 -14.45 -11.99 -2.22
CA GLN A 27 -13.35 -12.09 -1.26
C GLN A 27 -11.96 -12.15 -1.91
N GLU A 28 -11.75 -13.02 -2.90
CA GLU A 28 -10.46 -13.16 -3.58
C GLU A 28 -10.03 -11.86 -4.29
N LYS A 29 -10.96 -11.21 -5.00
CA LYS A 29 -10.69 -9.94 -5.66
C LYS A 29 -10.43 -8.82 -4.66
N ARG A 30 -11.18 -8.81 -3.55
CA ARG A 30 -11.01 -7.85 -2.46
C ARG A 30 -9.62 -7.96 -1.82
N LYS A 31 -9.16 -9.17 -1.54
CA LYS A 31 -7.81 -9.40 -1.01
C LYS A 31 -6.74 -8.90 -1.98
N ALA A 32 -6.85 -9.27 -3.26
CA ALA A 32 -5.91 -8.87 -4.29
C ALA A 32 -5.82 -7.34 -4.46
N ILE A 33 -6.96 -6.64 -4.58
CA ILE A 33 -6.94 -5.18 -4.73
C ILE A 33 -6.49 -4.48 -3.45
N THR A 34 -6.81 -5.01 -2.27
CA THR A 34 -6.37 -4.44 -0.99
C THR A 34 -4.85 -4.54 -0.84
N ALA A 35 -4.25 -5.66 -1.24
CA ALA A 35 -2.79 -5.81 -1.25
C ALA A 35 -2.13 -4.84 -2.23
N LEU A 36 -2.66 -4.73 -3.46
CA LEU A 36 -2.15 -3.79 -4.46
C LEU A 36 -2.25 -2.34 -3.96
N TYR A 37 -3.39 -1.97 -3.39
CA TYR A 37 -3.62 -0.61 -2.89
C TYR A 37 -2.74 -0.29 -1.68
N ALA A 38 -2.52 -1.26 -0.78
CA ALA A 38 -1.59 -1.10 0.34
C ALA A 38 -0.15 -0.86 -0.16
N PHE A 39 0.30 -1.59 -1.19
CA PHE A 39 1.59 -1.35 -1.83
C PHE A 39 1.68 0.06 -2.42
N CYS A 40 0.66 0.53 -3.14
CA CYS A 40 0.64 1.89 -3.67
C CYS A 40 0.79 2.91 -2.53
N ARG A 41 0.08 2.74 -1.41
CA ARG A 41 0.23 3.61 -0.23
C ARG A 41 1.63 3.57 0.36
N GLU A 42 2.28 2.41 0.46
CA GLU A 42 3.67 2.36 0.93
C GLU A 42 4.63 3.16 0.05
N VAL A 43 4.45 3.10 -1.26
CA VAL A 43 5.30 3.82 -2.21
C VAL A 43 4.98 5.32 -2.20
N ASP A 44 3.70 5.70 -2.14
CA ASP A 44 3.26 7.09 -2.07
C ASP A 44 3.72 7.74 -0.76
N ASP A 45 3.52 7.09 0.40
CA ASP A 45 3.94 7.59 1.71
C ASP A 45 5.45 7.88 1.76
N VAL A 46 6.27 7.10 1.04
CA VAL A 46 7.71 7.37 0.94
C VAL A 46 8.00 8.72 0.27
N VAL A 47 7.20 9.12 -0.70
CA VAL A 47 7.37 10.40 -1.40
C VAL A 47 6.69 11.54 -0.66
N ASP A 48 5.53 11.29 -0.05
CA ASP A 48 4.72 12.30 0.64
C ASP A 48 5.33 12.72 1.99
N ASP A 49 5.86 11.76 2.76
CA ASP A 49 6.27 12.00 4.16
C ASP A 49 7.79 12.15 4.35
N CYS A 50 8.62 11.74 3.39
CA CYS A 50 10.07 11.87 3.54
C CYS A 50 10.53 13.30 3.30
N THR A 51 11.26 13.87 4.27
CA THR A 51 11.87 15.20 4.16
C THR A 51 13.24 15.18 3.48
N ASP A 52 13.88 14.01 3.39
CA ASP A 52 15.18 13.81 2.73
C ASP A 52 15.01 12.98 1.46
N ASP A 53 15.30 13.62 0.32
CA ASP A 53 15.23 13.02 -1.02
C ASP A 53 16.11 11.77 -1.17
N HIS A 54 17.26 11.72 -0.53
CA HIS A 54 18.18 10.59 -0.61
C HIS A 54 17.59 9.37 0.12
N VAL A 55 16.96 9.60 1.27
CA VAL A 55 16.25 8.55 2.02
C VAL A 55 15.06 8.04 1.21
N ALA A 56 14.26 8.93 0.63
CA ALA A 56 13.12 8.55 -0.22
C ALA A 56 13.57 7.68 -1.40
N ARG A 57 14.61 8.11 -2.14
CA ARG A 57 15.18 7.34 -3.26
C ARG A 57 15.68 5.96 -2.83
N THR A 58 16.34 5.87 -1.68
CA THR A 58 16.84 4.58 -1.16
C THR A 58 15.69 3.63 -0.86
N LYS A 59 14.63 4.11 -0.21
CA LYS A 59 13.42 3.30 0.06
C LYS A 59 12.71 2.86 -1.22
N LEU A 60 12.59 3.73 -2.23
CA LEU A 60 12.00 3.38 -3.52
C LEU A 60 12.82 2.35 -4.29
N VAL A 61 14.15 2.45 -4.24
CA VAL A 61 15.04 1.44 -4.83
C VAL A 61 14.88 0.09 -4.13
N TRP A 62 14.71 0.09 -2.81
CA TRP A 62 14.41 -1.14 -2.08
C TRP A 62 13.08 -1.75 -2.52
N TRP A 63 11.99 -0.98 -2.56
CA TRP A 63 10.69 -1.47 -3.04
C TRP A 63 10.73 -2.05 -4.45
N ARG A 64 11.50 -1.43 -5.35
CA ARG A 64 11.69 -1.94 -6.71
C ARG A 64 12.32 -3.34 -6.74
N LYS A 65 13.22 -3.65 -5.80
CA LYS A 65 13.86 -4.97 -5.72
C LYS A 65 12.91 -6.05 -5.21
N GLU A 66 11.94 -5.70 -4.37
CA GLU A 66 11.00 -6.67 -3.81
C GLU A 66 9.94 -7.15 -4.82
N VAL A 67 9.68 -6.38 -5.88
CA VAL A 67 8.65 -6.67 -6.89
C VAL A 67 9.21 -7.16 -8.23
N GLN A 68 10.53 -7.27 -8.35
CA GLN A 68 11.23 -7.83 -9.52
C GLN A 68 11.57 -9.30 -9.30
#